data_AF-A0A645B3I0-F1
#
_entry.id   AF-A0A645B3I0-F1
#
_cell.length_a   1.000
_cell.length_b   1.000
_cell.length_c   1.000
_cell.angle_alpha   90.00
_cell.angle_beta   90.00
_cell.angle_gamma   90.00
#
_symmetry.space_group_name_H-M   'P 1'
#
loop_
_entity.id
_entity.type
_entity.pdbx_description
1 polymer ?
#
loop_
_entity_poly.entity_id
_entity_poly.type
_entity_poly.pdbx_seq_one_letter_code
_entity_poly.pdbx_strand_id
1 'polypeptide(L)'
;MFLSVILFVVIPLGAGWLSRVMITKSHGLEYFEHSFIPKFGNVTITGLLLTLVIIFSFQGRIIVENPLNILLIAIPLVIQTFLIFFIAYFWAKAWKLPHDVAAPAGMIGASNFFELAVAVAISVFGLQSGATMATVVGVLVEVPVMLTLVKIANNTKSWFPQKSR
;
A
#
# COMPACT_ATOMS: atom_id res chain seq x y z
N MET A 1 -9.03 13.48 -13.34
CA MET A 1 -7.78 12.72 -13.15
C MET A 1 -6.66 13.58 -12.57
N PHE A 2 -6.13 14.58 -13.28
CA PHE A 2 -5.03 15.42 -12.77
C PHE A 2 -5.33 16.14 -11.45
N LEU A 3 -6.56 16.62 -11.29
CA LEU A 3 -7.02 17.25 -10.05
C LEU A 3 -6.90 16.31 -8.84
N SER A 4 -7.24 15.02 -9.01
CA SER A 4 -7.15 14.02 -7.96
C SER A 4 -5.70 13.76 -7.54
N VAL A 5 -4.76 13.74 -8.50
CA VAL A 5 -3.32 13.58 -8.19
C VAL A 5 -2.81 14.78 -7.39
N ILE A 6 -3.20 15.99 -7.78
CA ILE A 6 -2.80 17.20 -7.05
C ILE A 6 -3.34 17.16 -5.63
N LEU A 7 -4.63 16.84 -5.47
CA LEU A 7 -5.32 16.91 -4.19
C LEU A 7 -4.85 15.81 -3.22
N PHE A 8 -4.72 14.56 -3.69
CA PHE A 8 -4.40 13.42 -2.81
C PHE A 8 -2.91 13.12 -2.68
N VAL A 9 -2.05 13.62 -3.60
CA VAL A 9 -0.60 13.34 -3.57
C VAL A 9 0.20 14.62 -3.39
N VAL A 10 0.05 15.59 -4.29
CA VAL A 10 0.94 16.77 -4.33
C VAL A 10 0.74 17.67 -3.12
N ILE A 11 -0.51 17.98 -2.75
CA ILE A 11 -0.80 18.85 -1.60
C ILE A 11 -0.31 18.22 -0.28
N PRO A 12 -0.64 16.95 0.06
CA PRO A 12 -0.14 16.31 1.27
C PRO A 12 1.39 16.19 1.31
N LEU A 13 2.02 15.85 0.19
CA LEU A 13 3.48 15.72 0.11
C LEU A 13 4.18 17.08 0.25
N GLY A 14 3.62 18.12 -0.38
CA GLY A 14 4.10 19.50 -0.23
C GLY A 14 3.95 20.02 1.19
N ALA A 15 2.80 19.79 1.84
CA ALA A 15 2.57 20.13 3.24
C ALA A 15 3.55 19.37 4.17
N GLY A 16 3.76 18.07 3.92
CA GLY A 16 4.74 17.26 4.64
C GLY A 16 6.16 17.81 4.51
N TRP A 17 6.59 18.14 3.29
CA TRP A 17 7.90 18.74 3.04
C TRP A 17 8.05 20.11 3.73
N LEU A 18 7.05 20.98 3.61
CA LEU A 18 7.05 22.29 4.28
C LEU A 18 7.13 22.14 5.80
N SER A 19 6.33 21.23 6.39
CA SER A 19 6.36 20.96 7.83
C SER A 19 7.74 20.47 8.28
N ARG A 20 8.38 19.58 7.50
CA ARG A 20 9.74 19.11 7.76
C ARG A 20 10.71 20.28 7.78
N VAL A 21 10.75 21.10 6.72
CA VAL A 21 11.69 22.23 6.60
C VAL A 21 11.49 23.24 7.73
N MET A 22 10.24 23.62 8.04
CA MET A 22 9.95 24.58 9.10
C MET A 22 10.34 24.07 10.49
N ILE A 23 10.05 22.79 10.79
CA ILE A 23 10.32 22.21 12.11
C ILE A 23 11.81 21.91 12.28
N THR A 24 12.49 21.37 11.27
CA THR A 24 13.94 21.14 11.35
C THR A 24 14.72 22.44 11.47
N LYS A 25 14.24 23.53 10.84
CA LYS A 25 14.88 24.86 10.95
C LYS A 25 14.66 25.52 12.31
N SER A 26 13.54 25.25 12.99
CA SER A 26 13.19 25.88 14.26
C SER A 26 13.63 25.08 15.50
N HIS A 27 13.51 23.75 15.45
CA HIS A 27 13.73 22.87 16.62
C HIS A 27 14.83 21.82 16.39
N GLY A 28 15.46 21.80 15.21
CA GLY A 28 16.50 20.83 14.86
C GLY A 28 15.95 19.48 14.35
N LEU A 29 16.85 18.65 13.82
CA LEU A 29 16.51 17.34 13.24
C LEU A 29 16.07 16.34 14.32
N GLU A 30 16.72 16.38 15.47
CA GLU A 30 16.50 15.45 16.59
C GLU A 30 15.09 15.57 17.18
N TYR A 31 14.58 16.80 17.32
CA TYR A 31 13.19 17.04 17.73
C TYR A 31 12.18 16.53 16.69
N PHE A 32 12.47 16.72 15.40
CA PHE A 32 11.60 16.24 14.32
C PHE A 32 11.47 14.70 14.36
N GLU A 33 12.59 13.99 14.46
CA GLU A 33 12.61 12.52 14.43
C GLU A 33 12.09 11.88 15.72
N HIS A 34 12.46 12.41 16.89
CA HIS A 34 12.14 11.77 18.18
C HIS A 34 10.88 12.28 18.88
N SER A 35 10.40 13.49 18.55
CA SER A 35 9.23 14.09 19.22
C SER A 35 8.09 14.42 18.28
N PHE A 36 8.36 14.86 17.04
CA PHE A 36 7.31 15.24 16.10
C PHE A 36 6.75 14.02 15.35
N ILE A 37 7.59 13.23 14.68
CA ILE A 37 7.15 12.04 13.91
C ILE A 37 6.37 11.04 14.78
N PRO A 38 6.82 10.66 16.00
CA PRO A 38 6.14 9.62 16.77
C PRO A 38 4.71 9.98 17.19
N LYS A 39 4.39 11.28 17.29
CA LYS A 39 3.02 11.75 17.59
C LYS A 39 2.01 11.36 16.49
N PHE A 40 2.45 11.22 15.25
CA PHE A 40 1.58 10.86 14.13
C PHE A 40 1.44 9.35 13.93
N GLY A 41 2.30 8.52 14.54
CA GLY A 41 2.26 7.07 14.35
C GLY A 41 0.89 6.45 14.67
N ASN A 42 0.30 6.81 15.81
CA ASN A 42 -1.03 6.33 16.20
C ASN A 42 -2.15 6.92 15.33
N VAL A 43 -2.00 8.17 14.88
CA VAL A 43 -2.98 8.85 14.03
C VAL A 43 -3.06 8.19 12.66
N THR A 44 -1.92 7.82 12.06
CA THR A 44 -1.87 7.15 10.76
C THR A 44 -2.57 5.80 10.77
N ILE A 45 -2.29 4.97 11.79
CA ILE A 45 -2.94 3.65 11.93
C ILE A 45 -4.44 3.82 12.12
N THR A 46 -4.85 4.76 12.99
CA THR A 46 -6.27 5.03 13.25
C THR A 46 -6.98 5.52 11.98
N GLY A 47 -6.35 6.42 11.22
CA GLY A 47 -6.89 6.94 9.96
C GLY A 47 -7.05 5.84 8.91
N LEU A 48 -6.03 5.00 8.73
CA LEU A 48 -6.07 3.86 7.80
C LEU A 48 -7.21 2.90 8.15
N LEU A 49 -7.32 2.49 9.41
CA LEU A 49 -8.36 1.59 9.88
C LEU A 49 -9.76 2.22 9.75
N LEU A 50 -9.90 3.50 10.07
CA LEU A 50 -11.15 4.23 9.92
C LEU A 50 -11.58 4.27 8.45
N THR A 51 -10.68 4.60 7.54
CA THR A 51 -10.95 4.60 6.10
C THR A 51 -11.37 3.21 5.62
N LEU A 52 -10.68 2.17 6.07
CA LEU A 52 -11.00 0.78 5.74
C LEU A 52 -12.42 0.40 6.21
N VAL A 53 -12.78 0.74 7.47
CA VAL A 53 -14.13 0.52 8.01
C VAL A 53 -15.19 1.28 7.20
N ILE A 54 -14.93 2.55 6.87
CA ILE A 54 -15.86 3.37 6.09
C ILE A 54 -16.09 2.77 4.69
N ILE A 55 -15.00 2.39 4.00
CA ILE A 55 -15.08 1.79 2.66
C ILE A 55 -15.91 0.51 2.70
N PHE A 56 -15.66 -0.39 3.67
CA PHE A 56 -16.42 -1.63 3.79
C PHE A 56 -17.86 -1.43 4.23
N SER A 57 -18.12 -0.45 5.08
CA SER A 57 -19.48 -0.10 5.47
C SER A 57 -20.31 0.34 4.26
N PHE A 58 -19.76 1.19 3.39
CA PHE A 58 -20.47 1.66 2.20
C PHE A 58 -20.60 0.60 1.09
N GLN A 59 -19.63 -0.29 0.95
CA GLN A 59 -19.60 -1.26 -0.16
C GLN A 59 -20.03 -2.68 0.23
N GLY A 60 -20.28 -2.93 1.51
CA GLY A 60 -20.60 -4.27 2.04
C GLY A 60 -21.81 -4.92 1.38
N ARG A 61 -22.84 -4.15 1.05
CA ARG A 61 -24.04 -4.69 0.37
C ARG A 61 -23.73 -5.15 -1.07
N ILE A 62 -22.99 -4.35 -1.83
CA ILE A 62 -22.58 -4.68 -3.20
C ILE A 62 -21.68 -5.93 -3.20
N ILE A 63 -20.81 -6.04 -2.18
CA ILE A 63 -19.93 -7.19 -1.98
C ILE A 63 -20.73 -8.49 -1.78
N VAL A 64 -21.79 -8.46 -0.97
CA VAL A 64 -22.62 -9.65 -0.69
C VAL A 64 -23.52 -10.01 -1.87
N GLU A 65 -24.06 -9.02 -2.59
CA GLU A 65 -25.00 -9.25 -3.71
C GLU A 65 -24.31 -9.78 -4.99
N ASN A 66 -22.99 -9.54 -5.17
CA ASN A 66 -22.28 -9.88 -6.41
C ASN A 66 -20.97 -10.67 -6.19
N PRO A 67 -21.01 -11.87 -5.57
CA PRO A 67 -19.81 -12.63 -5.22
C PRO A 67 -19.00 -13.08 -6.44
N LEU A 68 -19.65 -13.38 -7.57
CA LEU A 68 -18.97 -13.79 -8.81
C LEU A 68 -18.11 -12.67 -9.39
N ASN A 69 -18.61 -11.43 -9.39
CA ASN A 69 -17.85 -10.29 -9.91
C ASN A 69 -16.60 -10.03 -9.07
N ILE A 70 -16.69 -10.21 -7.76
CA ILE A 70 -15.57 -10.07 -6.84
C ILE A 70 -14.52 -11.12 -7.14
N LEU A 71 -14.93 -12.38 -7.33
CA LEU A 71 -14.00 -13.45 -7.64
C LEU A 71 -13.29 -13.21 -8.98
N LEU A 72 -14.03 -12.75 -9.99
CA LEU A 72 -13.49 -12.40 -11.31
C LEU A 72 -12.48 -11.26 -11.27
N ILE A 73 -12.60 -10.33 -10.32
CA ILE A 73 -11.64 -9.23 -10.12
C ILE A 73 -10.46 -9.68 -9.24
N ALA A 74 -10.75 -10.43 -8.18
CA ALA A 74 -9.77 -10.89 -7.20
C ALA A 74 -8.74 -11.83 -7.84
N ILE A 75 -9.17 -12.77 -8.70
CA ILE A 75 -8.26 -13.75 -9.32
C ILE A 75 -7.15 -13.06 -10.13
N PRO A 76 -7.44 -12.17 -11.10
CA PRO A 76 -6.42 -11.42 -11.81
C PRO A 76 -5.51 -10.62 -10.90
N LEU A 77 -6.07 -9.94 -9.88
CA LEU A 77 -5.28 -9.14 -8.94
C LEU A 77 -4.30 -9.98 -8.14
N VAL A 78 -4.75 -11.11 -7.59
CA VAL A 78 -3.87 -12.06 -6.87
C VAL A 78 -2.75 -12.52 -7.80
N ILE A 79 -3.11 -13.01 -8.99
CA ILE A 79 -2.12 -13.52 -9.96
C ILE A 79 -1.10 -12.44 -10.30
N GLN A 80 -1.56 -11.22 -10.59
CA GLN A 80 -0.70 -10.08 -10.90
C GLN A 80 0.26 -9.78 -9.75
N THR A 81 -0.23 -9.66 -8.51
CA THR A 81 0.60 -9.32 -7.34
C THR A 81 1.65 -10.40 -7.08
N PHE A 82 1.27 -11.68 -7.15
CA PHE A 82 2.23 -12.78 -7.00
C PHE A 82 3.26 -12.80 -8.12
N LEU A 83 2.83 -12.58 -9.36
CA LEU A 83 3.71 -12.58 -10.53
C LEU A 83 4.74 -11.47 -10.43
N ILE A 84 4.31 -10.24 -10.13
CA ILE A 84 5.23 -9.10 -9.98
C ILE A 84 6.20 -9.34 -8.82
N PHE A 85 5.70 -9.83 -7.68
CA PHE A 85 6.53 -10.18 -6.53
C PHE A 85 7.62 -11.19 -6.91
N PHE A 86 7.24 -12.32 -7.52
CA PHE A 86 8.20 -13.37 -7.85
C PHE A 86 9.19 -12.91 -8.91
N ILE A 87 8.76 -12.18 -9.95
CA ILE A 87 9.68 -11.62 -10.94
C ILE A 87 10.71 -10.72 -10.25
N ALA A 88 10.28 -9.73 -9.47
CA ALA A 88 11.18 -8.82 -8.78
C ALA A 88 12.08 -9.55 -7.77
N TYR A 89 11.54 -10.51 -7.01
CA TYR A 89 12.25 -11.25 -5.99
C TYR A 89 13.31 -12.19 -6.56
N PHE A 90 12.98 -12.94 -7.62
CA PHE A 90 13.94 -13.80 -8.32
C PHE A 90 14.98 -13.00 -9.10
N TRP A 91 14.60 -11.84 -9.65
CA TRP A 91 15.55 -10.94 -10.30
C TRP A 91 16.56 -10.38 -9.29
N ALA A 92 16.10 -9.96 -8.12
CA ALA A 92 16.98 -9.53 -7.04
C ALA A 92 17.91 -10.65 -6.57
N LYS A 93 17.43 -11.89 -6.54
CA LYS A 93 18.24 -13.08 -6.29
C LYS A 93 19.30 -13.31 -7.38
N ALA A 94 18.94 -13.14 -8.66
CA ALA A 94 19.87 -13.27 -9.78
C ALA A 94 21.03 -12.25 -9.69
N TRP A 95 20.74 -11.05 -9.18
CA TRP A 95 21.75 -10.02 -8.87
C TRP A 95 22.49 -10.23 -7.55
N LYS A 96 22.24 -11.34 -6.83
CA LYS A 96 22.88 -11.67 -5.54
C LYS A 96 22.69 -10.57 -4.49
N LEU A 97 21.59 -9.83 -4.55
CA LEU A 97 21.25 -8.85 -3.51
C LEU A 97 21.00 -9.58 -2.18
N PRO A 98 21.34 -8.97 -1.04
CA PRO A 98 21.02 -9.55 0.26
C PRO A 98 19.49 -9.52 0.50
N HIS A 99 19.01 -10.43 1.36
CA HIS A 99 17.57 -10.60 1.62
C HIS A 99 16.90 -9.32 2.14
N ASP A 100 17.61 -8.54 2.94
CA ASP A 100 17.18 -7.26 3.52
C ASP A 100 16.90 -6.18 2.45
N VAL A 101 17.39 -6.37 1.21
CA VAL A 101 17.07 -5.52 0.07
C VAL A 101 16.08 -6.22 -0.87
N ALA A 102 16.29 -7.51 -1.15
CA ALA A 102 15.49 -8.26 -2.13
C ALA A 102 14.02 -8.42 -1.71
N ALA A 103 13.76 -8.73 -0.43
CA ALA A 103 12.39 -8.92 0.06
C ALA A 103 11.56 -7.62 0.04
N PRO A 104 12.05 -6.49 0.59
CA PRO A 104 11.35 -5.22 0.46
C PRO A 104 11.18 -4.76 -0.99
N ALA A 105 12.20 -4.94 -1.84
CA ALA A 105 12.09 -4.57 -3.26
C ALA A 105 10.98 -5.34 -4.00
N GLY A 106 10.88 -6.65 -3.74
CA GLY A 106 9.79 -7.47 -4.29
C GLY A 106 8.41 -7.03 -3.80
N MET A 107 8.29 -6.63 -2.53
CA MET A 107 7.04 -6.11 -1.98
C MET A 107 6.67 -4.76 -2.57
N ILE A 108 7.62 -3.83 -2.70
CA ILE A 108 7.38 -2.51 -3.30
C ILE A 108 6.88 -2.66 -4.74
N GLY A 109 7.43 -3.60 -5.51
CA GLY A 109 6.96 -3.87 -6.86
C GLY A 109 5.54 -4.43 -6.91
N ALA A 110 5.17 -5.27 -5.94
CA ALA A 110 3.89 -5.96 -5.93
C ALA A 110 2.73 -5.15 -5.29
N SER A 111 3.05 -4.24 -4.37
CA SER A 111 2.10 -3.39 -3.65
C SER A 111 1.39 -2.39 -4.55
N ASN A 112 0.11 -2.13 -4.26
CA ASN A 112 -0.66 -1.08 -4.90
C ASN A 112 -1.23 -0.16 -3.81
N PHE A 113 -1.52 1.10 -4.13
CA PHE A 113 -2.17 2.00 -3.17
C PHE A 113 -3.69 1.95 -3.36
N PHE A 114 -4.33 0.84 -3.01
CA PHE A 114 -5.76 0.68 -3.25
C PHE A 114 -6.62 1.64 -2.42
N GLU A 115 -6.22 2.04 -1.21
CA GLU A 115 -6.97 2.99 -0.39
C GLU A 115 -7.10 4.36 -1.06
N LEU A 116 -6.01 4.86 -1.66
CA LEU A 116 -6.03 6.09 -2.46
C LEU A 116 -6.78 5.88 -3.78
N ALA A 117 -6.64 4.71 -4.41
CA ALA A 117 -7.37 4.38 -5.63
C ALA A 117 -8.89 4.37 -5.42
N VAL A 118 -9.38 3.90 -4.27
CA VAL A 118 -10.80 3.95 -3.90
C VAL A 118 -11.28 5.41 -3.81
N ALA A 119 -10.54 6.27 -3.12
CA ALA A 119 -10.91 7.69 -3.00
C ALA A 119 -11.02 8.38 -4.37
N VAL A 120 -10.06 8.13 -5.26
CA VAL A 120 -10.09 8.67 -6.62
C VAL A 120 -11.23 8.08 -7.43
N ALA A 121 -11.45 6.76 -7.37
CA ALA A 121 -12.52 6.09 -8.10
C ALA A 121 -13.91 6.62 -7.70
N ILE A 122 -14.16 6.80 -6.41
CA ILE A 122 -15.40 7.40 -5.90
C ILE A 122 -15.56 8.84 -6.42
N SER A 123 -14.49 9.65 -6.38
CA SER A 123 -14.55 11.06 -6.79
C SER A 123 -14.82 11.26 -8.30
N VAL A 124 -14.35 10.33 -9.15
CA VAL A 124 -14.41 10.46 -10.61
C VAL A 124 -15.58 9.67 -11.21
N PHE A 125 -15.81 8.46 -10.72
CA PHE A 125 -16.77 7.51 -11.29
C PHE A 125 -17.99 7.28 -10.39
N GLY A 126 -17.98 7.73 -9.15
CA GLY A 126 -19.07 7.54 -8.19
C GLY A 126 -19.05 6.17 -7.49
N LEU A 127 -19.86 6.06 -6.44
CA LEU A 127 -19.87 4.89 -5.53
C LEU A 127 -20.32 3.58 -6.20
N GLN A 128 -21.28 3.66 -7.12
CA GLN A 128 -21.91 2.49 -7.75
C GLN A 128 -21.19 2.03 -9.04
N SER A 129 -20.08 2.67 -9.42
CA SER A 129 -19.35 2.29 -10.62
C SER A 129 -18.57 0.99 -10.44
N GLY A 130 -18.41 0.23 -11.53
CA GLY A 130 -17.55 -0.96 -11.55
C GLY A 130 -16.08 -0.64 -11.23
N ALA A 131 -15.62 0.57 -11.53
CA ALA A 131 -14.27 1.04 -11.18
C ALA A 131 -14.10 1.15 -9.66
N THR A 132 -15.08 1.71 -8.95
CA THR A 132 -15.07 1.76 -7.48
C THR A 132 -15.18 0.37 -6.87
N MET A 133 -16.00 -0.51 -7.44
CA MET A 133 -16.08 -1.90 -6.98
C MET A 133 -14.72 -2.61 -7.10
N ALA A 134 -14.02 -2.45 -8.21
CA ALA A 134 -12.72 -3.08 -8.44
C ALA A 134 -11.64 -2.62 -7.46
N THR A 135 -11.58 -1.32 -7.14
CA THR A 135 -10.59 -0.79 -6.18
C THR A 135 -10.86 -1.24 -4.76
N VAL A 136 -12.14 -1.36 -4.37
CA VAL A 136 -12.55 -1.85 -3.04
C VAL A 136 -12.24 -3.33 -2.87
N VAL A 137 -12.48 -4.14 -3.91
CA VAL A 137 -12.05 -5.54 -3.94
C VAL A 137 -10.53 -5.64 -3.86
N GLY A 138 -9.80 -4.73 -4.49
CA GLY A 138 -8.36 -4.60 -4.36
C GLY A 138 -7.92 -4.45 -2.90
N VAL A 139 -8.50 -3.53 -2.14
CA VAL A 139 -8.20 -3.35 -0.70
C VAL A 139 -8.42 -4.64 0.11
N LEU A 140 -9.52 -5.37 -0.15
CA LEU A 140 -9.82 -6.63 0.54
C LEU A 140 -8.76 -7.70 0.30
N VAL A 141 -8.33 -7.81 -0.95
CA VAL A 141 -7.44 -8.87 -1.41
C VAL A 141 -5.99 -8.53 -1.09
N GLU A 142 -5.62 -7.27 -1.11
CA GLU A 142 -4.24 -6.81 -0.93
C GLU A 142 -3.67 -7.23 0.43
N VAL A 143 -4.35 -6.91 1.53
CA VAL A 143 -3.85 -7.19 2.89
C VAL A 143 -3.50 -8.67 3.10
N PRO A 144 -4.39 -9.65 2.83
CA PRO A 144 -4.07 -11.06 3.02
C PRO A 144 -3.00 -11.56 2.04
N VAL A 145 -2.99 -11.07 0.79
CA VAL A 145 -1.95 -11.43 -0.19
C VAL A 145 -0.59 -10.93 0.28
N MET A 146 -0.49 -9.68 0.72
CA MET A 146 0.76 -9.09 1.19
C MET A 146 1.28 -9.80 2.45
N LEU A 147 0.43 -10.13 3.41
CA LEU A 147 0.83 -10.93 4.58
C LEU A 147 1.33 -12.32 4.17
N THR A 148 0.71 -12.93 3.17
CA THR A 148 1.15 -14.21 2.61
C THR A 148 2.52 -14.10 1.95
N LEU A 149 2.74 -13.06 1.13
CA LEU A 149 4.04 -12.79 0.50
C LEU A 149 5.14 -12.49 1.52
N VAL A 150 4.83 -11.75 2.59
CA VAL A 150 5.76 -11.53 3.71
C VAL A 150 6.14 -12.85 4.37
N LYS A 151 5.18 -13.75 4.60
CA LYS A 151 5.45 -15.08 5.15
C LYS A 151 6.33 -15.90 4.21
N ILE A 152 6.07 -15.88 2.90
CA ILE A 152 6.89 -16.54 1.89
C ILE A 152 8.32 -15.98 1.93
N ALA A 153 8.47 -14.66 1.83
CA ALA A 153 9.76 -13.98 1.85
C ALA A 153 10.57 -14.32 3.11
N ASN A 154 9.92 -14.36 4.28
CA ASN A 154 10.57 -14.70 5.53
C ASN A 154 11.03 -16.16 5.59
N ASN A 155 10.28 -17.09 4.98
CA ASN A 155 10.65 -18.50 4.91
C ASN A 155 11.79 -18.76 3.90
N THR A 156 11.93 -17.91 2.88
CA THR A 156 12.96 -18.04 1.84
C THR A 156 14.25 -17.26 2.14
N LYS A 157 14.46 -16.85 3.40
CA LYS A 157 15.69 -16.17 3.84
C LYS A 157 16.97 -16.92 3.49
N SER A 158 16.94 -18.25 3.57
CA SER A 158 18.10 -19.12 3.26
C SER A 158 18.50 -19.13 1.79
N TRP A 159 17.66 -18.62 0.88
CA TRP A 159 17.95 -18.60 -0.55
C TRP A 159 18.87 -17.47 -0.99
N PHE A 160 19.14 -16.51 -0.10
CA PHE A 160 19.91 -15.32 -0.40
C PHE A 160 21.28 -15.38 0.29
N PRO A 161 22.30 -14.71 -0.28
CA PRO A 161 23.60 -14.62 0.36
C PRO A 161 23.43 -14.02 1.76
N GLN A 162 23.92 -14.74 2.77
CA GLN A 162 23.99 -14.20 4.12
C GLN A 162 24.98 -13.05 4.12
N LYS A 163 24.55 -11.91 4.66
CA LYS A 163 25.38 -10.72 4.85
C LYS A 163 26.65 -11.15 5.59
N SER A 164 27.83 -11.01 4.97
CA SER A 164 29.07 -11.07 5.74
C SER A 164 28.99 -9.95 6.77
N ARG A 165 28.95 -10.33 8.05
CA ARG A 165 28.92 -9.40 9.17
C ARG A 165 30.05 -8.38 9.09
#